data_AF-A0A661Q7U7-F1
#
_entry.id   AF-A0A661Q7U7-F1
#
_cell.length_a   1.000
_cell.length_b   1.000
_cell.length_c   1.000
_cell.angle_alpha   90.00
_cell.angle_beta   90.00
_cell.angle_gamma   90.00
#
_symmetry.space_group_name_H-M   'P 1'
#
loop_
_entity.id
_entity.type
_entity.pdbx_description
1 polymer ?
#
loop_
_entity_poly.entity_id
_entity_poly.type
_entity_poly.pdbx_seq_one_letter_code
_entity_poly.pdbx_strand_id
1 'polypeptide(L)'
;RLNSTRKMTYWYGARSLKEMFYVDELNELQEKHPNFKWYCALSDPVPEDNWTGPVGFIHNVLYELYIKDHEAPEDCEYYMCGPPLMANAVTNMLLDQGVERENIMFDDFGP
;
A
#
# COMPACT_ATOMS: atom_id res chain seq x y z
N ARG A 1 -3.33 -20.72 -5.38
CA ARG A 1 -4.45 -20.79 -6.35
C ARG A 1 -4.09 -19.87 -7.52
N LEU A 2 -3.94 -20.37 -8.74
CA LEU A 2 -3.29 -19.62 -9.86
C LEU A 2 -4.21 -18.64 -10.62
N ASN A 3 -5.53 -18.62 -10.37
CA ASN A 3 -6.50 -17.76 -11.07
C ASN A 3 -7.44 -17.02 -10.10
N SER A 4 -6.89 -16.36 -9.09
CA SER A 4 -7.71 -15.61 -8.12
C SER A 4 -8.43 -14.45 -8.81
N THR A 5 -9.73 -14.31 -8.55
CA THR A 5 -10.55 -13.17 -8.98
C THR A 5 -10.73 -12.11 -7.88
N ARG A 6 -10.09 -12.31 -6.72
CA ARG A 6 -10.14 -11.33 -5.62
C ARG A 6 -9.65 -9.97 -6.09
N LYS A 7 -10.32 -8.90 -5.69
CA LYS A 7 -9.81 -7.53 -5.85
C LYS A 7 -8.58 -7.37 -4.98
N MET A 8 -7.48 -6.88 -5.55
CA MET A 8 -6.20 -6.74 -4.86
C MET A 8 -5.62 -5.37 -5.18
N THR A 9 -5.12 -4.69 -4.15
CA THR A 9 -4.36 -3.45 -4.33
C THR A 9 -3.04 -3.54 -3.57
N TYR A 10 -1.96 -3.05 -4.16
CA TYR A 10 -0.66 -2.97 -3.51
C TYR A 10 -0.23 -1.52 -3.33
N TRP A 11 0.15 -1.14 -2.11
CA TRP A 11 0.48 0.23 -1.75
C TRP A 11 1.91 0.27 -1.23
N TYR A 12 2.80 0.89 -2.00
CA TYR A 12 4.23 0.91 -1.72
C TYR A 12 4.71 2.31 -1.36
N GLY A 13 5.35 2.45 -0.20
CA GLY A 13 5.97 3.69 0.24
C GLY A 13 7.48 3.65 0.03
N ALA A 14 8.02 4.66 -0.66
CA ALA A 14 9.46 4.85 -0.82
C ALA A 14 9.85 6.29 -0.45
N ARG A 15 11.15 6.54 -0.31
CA ARG A 15 11.63 7.91 -0.05
C ARG A 15 11.55 8.75 -1.32
N SER A 16 12.24 8.34 -2.38
CA SER A 16 12.32 9.00 -3.68
C SER A 16 12.23 7.95 -4.80
N LEU A 17 12.19 8.38 -6.07
CA LEU A 17 12.02 7.48 -7.22
C LEU A 17 13.12 6.42 -7.32
N LYS A 18 14.35 6.74 -6.91
CA LYS A 18 15.49 5.81 -6.98
C LYS A 18 15.39 4.61 -6.04
N GLU A 19 14.56 4.69 -5.00
CA GLU A 19 14.28 3.57 -4.08
C GLU A 19 13.15 2.67 -4.58
N MET A 20 12.52 2.99 -5.72
CA MET A 20 11.53 2.13 -6.35
C MET A 20 12.22 1.01 -7.14
N PHE A 21 11.66 -0.18 -7.03
CA PHE A 21 12.08 -1.37 -7.76
C PHE A 21 10.84 -2.24 -8.04
N TYR A 22 10.99 -3.22 -8.93
CA TYR A 22 9.91 -4.04 -9.47
C TYR A 22 8.79 -3.27 -10.18
N VAL A 23 9.07 -2.04 -10.62
CA VAL A 23 8.08 -1.16 -11.24
C VAL A 23 7.52 -1.77 -12.52
N ASP A 24 8.40 -2.31 -13.37
CA ASP A 24 7.99 -2.92 -14.65
C ASP A 24 7.19 -4.20 -14.42
N GLU A 25 7.59 -5.02 -13.45
CA GLU A 25 6.89 -6.24 -13.06
C GLU A 25 5.50 -5.94 -12.48
N LEU A 26 5.38 -4.92 -11.62
CA LEU A 26 4.11 -4.50 -11.04
C LEU A 26 3.19 -3.87 -12.09
N ASN A 27 3.74 -3.12 -13.05
CA ASN A 27 3.00 -2.60 -14.20
C ASN A 27 2.48 -3.73 -15.08
N GLU A 28 3.32 -4.70 -15.42
CA GLU A 28 2.93 -5.86 -16.22
C GLU A 28 1.84 -6.70 -15.51
N LEU A 29 1.95 -6.89 -14.18
CA LEU A 29 0.92 -7.56 -13.39
C LEU A 29 -0.41 -6.81 -13.44
N GLN A 30 -0.39 -5.49 -13.31
CA GLN A 30 -1.58 -4.64 -13.39
C GLN A 30 -2.23 -4.64 -14.78
N GLU A 31 -1.44 -4.71 -15.84
CA GLU A 31 -1.93 -4.81 -17.22
C GLU A 31 -2.59 -6.18 -17.49
N LYS A 32 -1.96 -7.26 -17.00
CA LYS A 32 -2.46 -8.63 -17.20
C LYS A 32 -3.67 -8.97 -16.34
N HIS A 33 -3.79 -8.37 -15.16
CA HIS A 33 -4.81 -8.73 -14.16
C HIS A 33 -5.68 -7.52 -13.80
N PRO A 34 -6.90 -7.39 -14.38
CA PRO A 34 -7.76 -6.22 -14.15
C PRO A 34 -8.24 -6.09 -12.70
N ASN A 35 -8.19 -7.18 -11.92
CA ASN A 35 -8.49 -7.20 -10.49
C ASN A 35 -7.30 -6.81 -9.60
N PHE A 36 -6.13 -6.50 -10.17
CA PHE A 36 -4.94 -6.01 -9.46
C PHE A 36 -4.66 -4.56 -9.82
N LYS A 37 -4.38 -3.74 -8.81
CA LYS A 37 -3.85 -2.38 -8.96
C LYS A 37 -2.68 -2.17 -8.01
N TRP A 38 -1.75 -1.30 -8.38
CA TRP A 38 -0.70 -0.89 -7.45
C TRP A 38 -0.50 0.62 -7.47
N TYR A 39 -0.05 1.14 -6.34
CA TYR A 39 0.14 2.56 -6.08
C TYR A 39 1.46 2.76 -5.35
N CYS A 40 2.14 3.86 -5.68
CA CYS A 40 3.36 4.27 -5.00
C CYS A 40 3.18 5.66 -4.39
N ALA A 41 3.73 5.88 -3.20
CA ALA A 41 3.88 7.19 -2.59
C ALA A 41 5.35 7.47 -2.26
N LEU A 42 5.81 8.67 -2.61
CA LEU A 42 7.16 9.13 -2.25
C LEU A 42 7.08 10.07 -1.05
N SER A 43 7.78 9.75 0.05
CA SER A 43 7.76 10.60 1.24
C SER A 43 8.59 11.89 1.10
N ASP A 44 9.65 11.84 0.28
CA ASP A 44 10.61 12.92 0.07
C ASP A 44 11.16 12.86 -1.38
N PRO A 45 10.30 13.10 -2.39
CA PRO A 45 10.73 13.11 -3.79
C PRO A 45 11.72 14.25 -4.02
N VAL A 46 12.78 13.98 -4.79
CA VAL A 46 13.75 15.02 -5.16
C VAL A 46 13.35 15.69 -6.48
N PRO A 47 13.78 16.94 -6.75
CA PRO A 47 13.40 17.65 -7.98
C PRO A 47 13.67 16.86 -9.27
N GLU A 48 14.75 16.07 -9.30
CA GLU A 48 15.15 15.27 -10.45
C GLU A 48 14.18 14.11 -10.74
N ASP A 49 13.41 13.67 -9.73
CA ASP A 49 12.43 12.60 -9.89
C ASP A 49 11.28 13.01 -10.81
N ASN A 50 11.04 14.32 -11.00
CA ASN A 50 9.89 14.87 -11.74
C ASN A 50 8.56 14.21 -11.34
N TRP A 51 8.44 13.88 -10.05
CA TRP A 51 7.35 13.06 -9.54
C TRP A 51 6.02 13.82 -9.55
N THR A 52 5.01 13.23 -10.18
CA THR A 52 3.64 13.77 -10.26
C THR A 52 2.63 12.91 -9.52
N GLY A 53 3.08 11.82 -8.89
CA GLY A 53 2.25 10.91 -8.11
C GLY A 53 2.04 11.37 -6.66
N PRO A 54 1.44 10.51 -5.83
CA PRO A 54 1.20 10.79 -4.41
C PRO A 54 2.49 11.07 -3.63
N VAL A 55 2.42 12.05 -2.72
CA VAL A 55 3.53 12.44 -1.84
C VAL A 55 3.09 12.30 -0.38
N GLY A 56 3.97 11.70 0.44
CA GLY A 56 3.75 11.50 1.87
C GLY A 56 3.91 10.05 2.31
N PHE A 57 3.57 9.78 3.57
CA PHE A 57 3.63 8.43 4.13
C PHE A 57 2.50 7.55 3.59
N ILE A 58 2.81 6.28 3.34
CA ILE A 58 1.89 5.37 2.65
C ILE A 58 0.56 5.17 3.38
N HIS A 59 0.52 5.20 4.72
CA HIS A 59 -0.72 5.08 5.49
C HIS A 59 -1.67 6.25 5.22
N ASN A 60 -1.15 7.48 5.10
CA ASN A 60 -1.95 8.66 4.78
C ASN A 60 -2.44 8.62 3.34
N VAL A 61 -1.58 8.21 2.40
CA VAL A 61 -1.95 8.10 0.99
C VAL A 61 -3.01 7.01 0.77
N LEU A 62 -2.82 5.83 1.38
CA LEU A 62 -3.80 4.75 1.39
C LEU A 62 -5.14 5.21 1.98
N TYR A 63 -5.09 5.94 3.10
CA TYR A 63 -6.28 6.48 3.73
C TYR A 63 -7.02 7.45 2.79
N GLU A 64 -6.32 8.46 2.30
CA GLU A 64 -6.91 9.55 1.52
C GLU A 64 -7.41 9.12 0.14
N LEU A 65 -6.77 8.14 -0.49
CA LEU A 65 -7.11 7.73 -1.86
C LEU A 65 -8.01 6.51 -1.92
N TYR A 66 -8.18 5.77 -0.82
CA TYR A 66 -8.89 4.50 -0.86
C TYR A 66 -9.73 4.22 0.38
N ILE A 67 -9.14 4.23 1.59
CA ILE A 67 -9.85 3.73 2.79
C ILE A 67 -10.98 4.66 3.22
N LYS A 68 -10.78 5.99 3.19
CA LYS A 68 -11.77 6.95 3.69
C LYS A 68 -13.13 6.87 2.99
N ASP A 69 -13.13 6.46 1.72
CA ASP A 69 -14.32 6.36 0.86
C ASP A 69 -14.73 4.89 0.63
N HIS A 70 -14.07 3.93 1.29
CA HIS A 70 -14.40 2.51 1.16
C HIS A 70 -15.65 2.18 1.97
N GLU A 71 -16.61 1.48 1.36
CA GLU A 71 -17.91 1.19 2.02
C GLU A 71 -17.78 0.26 3.23
N ALA A 72 -16.85 -0.71 3.18
CA ALA A 72 -16.58 -1.67 4.25
C ALA A 72 -15.08 -2.04 4.31
N PRO A 73 -14.19 -1.15 4.82
CA PRO A 73 -12.77 -1.47 4.94
C PRO A 73 -12.52 -2.68 5.87
N GLU A 74 -13.38 -2.92 6.85
CA GLU A 74 -13.33 -4.07 7.78
C GLU A 74 -13.46 -5.43 7.09
N ASP A 75 -14.11 -5.49 5.92
CA ASP A 75 -14.26 -6.71 5.12
C ASP A 75 -13.02 -7.03 4.27
N CYS A 76 -11.98 -6.20 4.32
CA CYS A 76 -10.71 -6.42 3.63
C CYS A 76 -9.70 -7.17 4.51
N GLU A 77 -8.86 -7.98 3.88
CA GLU A 77 -7.67 -8.55 4.51
C GLU A 77 -6.45 -7.67 4.18
N TYR A 78 -5.71 -7.24 5.19
CA TYR A 78 -4.57 -6.35 5.06
C TYR A 78 -3.28 -7.11 5.33
N TYR A 79 -2.48 -7.27 4.27
CA TYR A 79 -1.15 -7.87 4.35
C TYR A 79 -0.12 -6.74 4.28
N MET A 80 0.73 -6.64 5.30
CA MET A 80 1.75 -5.60 5.38
C MET A 80 3.12 -6.15 5.79
N CYS A 81 4.15 -5.51 5.25
CA CYS A 81 5.56 -5.78 5.54
C CYS A 81 6.29 -4.45 5.38
N GLY A 82 7.10 -4.06 6.36
CA GLY A 82 7.93 -2.87 6.28
C GLY A 82 8.42 -2.39 7.64
N PRO A 83 9.06 -1.20 7.69
CA PRO A 83 9.71 -0.72 8.91
C PRO A 83 8.74 -0.57 10.08
N PRO A 84 9.18 -0.73 11.34
CA PRO A 84 8.30 -0.68 12.51
C PRO A 84 7.44 0.58 12.61
N LEU A 85 7.98 1.75 12.24
CA LEU A 85 7.23 3.00 12.21
C LEU A 85 6.08 2.97 11.19
N MET A 86 6.31 2.40 10.02
CA MET A 86 5.29 2.25 8.98
C MET A 86 4.22 1.26 9.42
N ALA A 87 4.61 0.08 9.92
CA ALA A 87 3.69 -0.95 10.37
C ALA A 87 2.75 -0.44 11.46
N ASN A 88 3.29 0.27 12.47
CA ASN A 88 2.49 0.87 13.53
C ASN A 88 1.52 1.93 13.00
N ALA A 89 1.96 2.80 12.09
CA ALA A 89 1.10 3.85 11.53
C ALA A 89 -0.05 3.28 10.68
N VAL A 90 0.23 2.30 9.82
CA VAL A 90 -0.82 1.62 9.03
C VAL A 90 -1.78 0.88 9.95
N THR A 91 -1.26 0.13 10.92
CA THR A 91 -2.09 -0.63 11.87
C THR A 91 -3.05 0.27 12.63
N ASN A 92 -2.55 1.38 13.20
CA ASN A 92 -3.40 2.32 13.94
C ASN A 92 -4.46 2.95 13.04
N MET A 93 -4.10 3.37 11.82
CA MET A 93 -5.05 3.90 10.85
C MET A 93 -6.17 2.90 10.54
N LEU A 94 -5.86 1.62 10.33
CA LEU A 94 -6.87 0.59 10.06
C LEU A 94 -7.78 0.32 11.26
N LEU A 95 -7.20 0.24 12.47
CA LEU A 95 -7.98 0.08 13.71
C LEU A 95 -8.94 1.25 13.93
N ASP A 96 -8.51 2.49 13.64
CA ASP A 96 -9.36 3.68 13.73
C ASP A 96 -10.53 3.66 12.73
N GLN A 97 -10.44 2.87 11.66
CA GLN A 97 -11.51 2.64 10.68
C GLN A 97 -12.36 1.40 10.99
N GLY A 98 -12.17 0.77 12.16
CA GLY A 98 -12.97 -0.37 12.59
C GLY A 98 -12.50 -1.73 12.05
N VAL A 99 -11.35 -1.80 11.37
CA VAL A 99 -10.78 -3.08 10.93
C VAL A 99 -10.34 -3.89 12.14
N GLU A 100 -10.81 -5.13 12.24
CA GLU A 100 -10.42 -6.02 13.33
C GLU A 100 -8.97 -6.50 13.19
N ARG A 101 -8.28 -6.68 14.33
CA ARG A 101 -6.88 -7.11 14.37
C ARG A 101 -6.62 -8.42 13.61
N GLU A 102 -7.61 -9.30 13.55
CA GLU A 102 -7.53 -10.60 12.86
C GLU A 102 -7.41 -10.45 11.34
N ASN A 103 -7.88 -9.33 10.79
CA ASN A 103 -7.78 -8.98 9.37
C ASN A 103 -6.48 -8.21 9.04
N ILE A 104 -5.60 -8.00 10.02
CA ILE A 104 -4.33 -7.27 9.86
C ILE A 104 -3.16 -8.25 10.05
N MET A 105 -2.62 -8.72 8.93
CA MET A 105 -1.46 -9.63 8.89
C MET A 105 -0.17 -8.83 8.67
N PHE A 106 0.71 -8.83 9.68
CA PHE A 106 2.02 -8.21 9.60
C PHE A 106 3.11 -9.29 9.57
N ASP A 107 4.00 -9.21 8.59
CA ASP A 107 5.24 -9.96 8.56
C ASP A 107 6.34 -9.11 9.21
N ASP A 108 6.71 -9.47 10.44
CA ASP A 108 7.72 -8.77 11.24
C ASP A 108 9.11 -9.32 10.96
N PHE A 109 9.93 -8.53 10.27
CA PHE A 109 11.32 -8.88 9.95
C PHE A 109 12.27 -8.75 11.14
N GLY A 110 11.80 -8.23 12.28
CA GLY A 110 12.62 -7.94 13.45
C GLY A 110 13.63 -6.80 13.21
N PRO A 111 14.37 -6.41 14.27
CA PRO A 111 15.54 -5.54 14.16
C PRO A 111 16.80 -6.27 13.65
#